data_AF-A0A7X8QPT6-F1
#
_entry.id   AF-A0A7X8QPT6-F1
#
_cell.length_a   1.000
_cell.length_b   1.000
_cell.length_c   1.000
_cell.angle_alpha   90.00
_cell.angle_beta   90.00
_cell.angle_gamma   90.00
#
_symmetry.space_group_name_H-M   'P 1'
#
loop_
_entity.id
_entity.type
_entity.pdbx_description
1 polymer ?
#
loop_
_entity_poly.entity_id
_entity_poly.type
_entity_poly.pdbx_seq_one_letter_code
_entity_poly.pdbx_strand_id
1 'polypeptide(L)'
;MDNNSLIKTLQDTIESQNKTIEGLREELKKANENIEYLIKKLYGRKTEKTSAIDGQLVISDMELGLFNEAEKEMDSSIPEPIPFEEPIKRTRKGYKRKELFKDLPSQDLIFRLEESQQICPIDGNRLSVAGKKFIRSEIRYIPAEISVVNIYQETYECRKCKKENRPGIFNPNTPEPVLQHSYATASSVAWTMYQKFVQSVPLYRQEKDWKQIGFPISRATLSNWIIKTSEEWLSPVVDRLQEELLKDKYLHADETPVQVLN
;
A
#
# COMPACT_ATOMS: atom_id res chain seq x y z
N MET A 1 -84.76 12.76 -42.70
CA MET A 1 -83.48 12.21 -42.24
C MET A 1 -83.24 12.78 -40.86
N ASP A 2 -83.29 11.96 -39.83
CA ASP A 2 -83.35 12.40 -38.43
C ASP A 2 -82.03 13.03 -37.99
N ASN A 3 -82.00 14.36 -37.86
CA ASN A 3 -80.85 15.10 -37.31
C ASN A 3 -80.42 14.57 -35.93
N ASN A 4 -81.34 13.98 -35.18
CA ASN A 4 -81.08 13.44 -33.84
C ASN A 4 -80.28 12.13 -33.86
N SER A 5 -80.40 11.31 -34.91
CA SER A 5 -79.58 10.10 -35.05
C SER A 5 -78.14 10.44 -35.44
N LEU A 6 -77.98 11.46 -36.30
CA LEU A 6 -76.67 11.96 -36.71
C LEU A 6 -75.89 12.55 -35.52
N ILE A 7 -76.55 13.35 -34.68
CA ILE A 7 -75.96 13.92 -33.46
C ILE A 7 -75.48 12.81 -32.51
N LYS A 8 -76.27 11.74 -32.35
CA LYS A 8 -75.91 10.60 -31.50
C LYS A 8 -74.68 9.85 -32.03
N THR A 9 -74.63 9.59 -33.34
CA THR A 9 -73.45 8.96 -33.96
C THR A 9 -72.18 9.82 -33.85
N LEU A 10 -72.32 11.15 -33.94
CA LEU A 10 -71.20 12.07 -33.75
C LEU A 10 -70.73 12.10 -32.29
N GLN A 11 -71.65 12.04 -31.32
CA GLN A 11 -71.32 11.94 -29.89
C GLN A 11 -70.58 10.63 -29.58
N ASP A 12 -71.06 9.49 -30.10
CA ASP A 12 -70.40 8.20 -29.93
C ASP A 12 -69.00 8.20 -30.55
N THR A 13 -68.83 8.87 -31.70
CA THR A 13 -67.53 9.01 -32.38
C THR A 13 -66.58 9.89 -31.57
N ILE A 14 -67.03 11.02 -31.04
CA ILE A 14 -66.24 11.92 -30.17
C ILE A 14 -65.83 11.19 -28.89
N GLU A 15 -66.73 10.40 -28.30
CA GLU A 15 -66.42 9.62 -27.10
C GLU A 15 -65.36 8.55 -27.38
N SER A 16 -65.45 7.87 -28.54
CA SER A 16 -64.45 6.90 -28.98
C SER A 16 -63.07 7.56 -29.22
N GLN A 17 -63.06 8.75 -29.82
CA GLN A 17 -61.83 9.52 -30.07
C GLN A 17 -61.22 10.07 -28.79
N ASN A 18 -62.02 10.49 -27.82
CA ASN A 18 -61.52 10.92 -26.52
C ASN A 18 -60.86 9.76 -25.75
N LYS A 19 -61.45 8.56 -25.80
CA LYS A 19 -60.83 7.35 -25.22
C LYS A 19 -59.50 7.00 -25.87
N THR A 20 -59.38 7.11 -27.20
CA THR A 20 -58.10 6.84 -27.87
C THR A 20 -57.05 7.89 -27.56
N ILE A 21 -57.44 9.17 -27.45
CA ILE A 21 -56.54 10.26 -27.03
C ILE A 21 -56.04 10.05 -25.60
N GLU A 22 -56.88 9.60 -24.68
CA GLU A 22 -56.47 9.27 -23.31
C GLU A 22 -55.47 8.11 -23.29
N GLY A 23 -55.73 7.04 -24.04
CA GLY A 23 -54.80 5.90 -24.14
C GLY A 23 -53.43 6.32 -24.68
N LEU A 24 -53.41 7.12 -25.77
CA LEU A 24 -52.16 7.61 -26.36
C LEU A 24 -51.39 8.54 -25.41
N ARG A 25 -52.08 9.36 -24.60
CA ARG A 25 -51.43 10.21 -23.59
C ARG A 25 -50.78 9.38 -22.48
N GLU A 26 -51.40 8.29 -22.08
CA GLU A 26 -50.85 7.40 -21.06
C GLU A 26 -49.61 6.65 -21.57
N GLU A 27 -49.63 6.20 -22.83
CA GLU A 27 -48.46 5.59 -23.48
C GLU A 27 -47.31 6.59 -23.63
N LEU A 28 -47.59 7.84 -24.04
CA LEU A 28 -46.57 8.90 -24.12
C LEU A 28 -45.93 9.18 -22.77
N LYS A 29 -46.72 9.18 -21.69
CA LYS A 29 -46.20 9.37 -20.33
C LYS A 29 -45.24 8.24 -19.94
N LYS A 30 -45.64 6.99 -20.15
CA LYS A 30 -44.80 5.81 -19.88
C LYS A 30 -43.51 5.82 -20.71
N ALA A 31 -43.59 6.22 -21.98
CA ALA A 31 -42.43 6.35 -22.84
C ALA A 31 -41.46 7.43 -22.36
N ASN A 32 -41.97 8.61 -21.96
CA ASN A 32 -41.14 9.70 -21.43
C ASN A 32 -40.46 9.32 -20.10
N GLU A 33 -41.17 8.65 -19.19
CA GLU A 33 -40.59 8.13 -17.94
C GLU A 33 -39.46 7.13 -18.21
N ASN A 34 -39.64 6.25 -19.20
CA ASN A 34 -38.60 5.33 -19.63
C ASN A 34 -37.39 6.06 -20.25
N ILE A 35 -37.61 7.10 -21.06
CA ILE A 35 -36.54 7.92 -21.63
C ILE A 35 -35.77 8.64 -20.53
N GLU A 36 -36.45 9.27 -19.57
CA GLU A 36 -35.79 9.93 -18.43
C GLU A 36 -34.96 8.93 -17.60
N TYR A 37 -35.51 7.74 -17.34
CA TYR A 37 -34.78 6.67 -16.67
C TYR A 37 -33.53 6.25 -17.45
N LEU A 38 -33.64 6.06 -18.76
CA LEU A 38 -32.51 5.69 -19.63
C LEU A 38 -31.46 6.82 -19.72
N ILE A 39 -31.88 8.08 -19.86
CA ILE A 39 -30.98 9.24 -19.84
C ILE A 39 -30.25 9.30 -18.50
N LYS A 40 -30.94 9.12 -17.38
CA LYS A 40 -30.33 9.07 -16.04
C LYS A 40 -29.39 7.87 -15.87
N LYS A 41 -29.66 6.74 -16.50
CA LYS A 41 -28.78 5.56 -16.46
C LYS A 41 -27.53 5.70 -17.34
N LEU A 42 -27.65 6.40 -18.47
CA LEU A 42 -26.59 6.56 -19.48
C LEU A 42 -25.68 7.76 -19.16
N TYR A 43 -26.29 8.87 -18.72
CA TYR A 43 -25.61 10.16 -18.48
C TYR A 43 -25.73 10.66 -17.03
N GLY A 44 -26.59 10.06 -16.21
CA GLY A 44 -26.65 10.41 -14.79
C GLY A 44 -25.48 9.83 -14.00
N ARG A 45 -25.26 10.40 -12.81
CA ARG A 45 -24.24 9.92 -11.87
C ARG A 45 -24.58 8.48 -11.47
N LYS A 46 -23.76 7.51 -11.90
CA LYS A 46 -23.94 6.08 -11.60
C LYS A 46 -23.69 5.72 -10.13
N THR A 47 -23.20 6.66 -9.33
CA THR A 47 -22.87 6.49 -7.92
C THR A 47 -23.22 7.74 -7.12
N GLU A 48 -23.88 7.55 -5.98
CA GLU A 48 -23.90 8.53 -4.88
C GLU A 48 -22.47 8.60 -4.32
N LYS A 49 -21.58 9.32 -4.99
CA LYS A 49 -20.21 9.54 -4.50
C LYS A 49 -20.30 10.48 -3.30
N THR A 50 -20.31 9.93 -2.09
CA THR A 50 -19.74 10.58 -0.93
C THR A 50 -18.28 10.89 -1.26
N SER A 51 -17.79 12.08 -0.93
CA SER A 51 -16.37 12.43 -1.03
C SER A 51 -15.54 11.29 -0.46
N ALA A 52 -14.57 10.81 -1.23
CA ALA A 52 -13.67 9.70 -0.90
C ALA A 52 -13.39 9.65 0.61
N ILE A 53 -13.87 8.58 1.25
CA ILE A 53 -13.45 8.26 2.61
C ILE A 53 -12.01 7.80 2.47
N ASP A 54 -11.12 8.50 3.16
CA ASP A 54 -9.69 8.21 3.17
C ASP A 54 -9.46 6.76 3.62
N GLY A 55 -8.77 5.96 2.79
CA GLY A 55 -8.41 4.57 3.10
C GLY A 55 -9.22 3.45 2.43
N GLN A 56 -10.27 3.72 1.63
CA GLN A 56 -11.03 2.67 0.96
C GLN A 56 -10.78 2.63 -0.56
N LEU A 57 -10.02 1.63 -1.02
CA LEU A 57 -9.82 1.35 -2.44
C LEU A 57 -11.11 0.78 -3.05
N VAL A 58 -11.87 1.62 -3.74
CA VAL A 58 -13.01 1.18 -4.55
C VAL A 58 -12.46 0.52 -5.84
N ILE A 59 -12.76 -0.76 -6.05
CA ILE A 59 -12.18 -1.59 -7.13
C ILE A 59 -12.79 -1.29 -8.51
N SER A 60 -13.91 -0.56 -8.59
CA SER A 60 -14.60 -0.25 -9.87
C SER A 60 -13.95 0.88 -10.69
N ASP A 61 -12.83 1.38 -10.21
CA ASP A 61 -12.19 2.63 -10.61
C ASP A 61 -11.07 2.35 -11.65
N MET A 62 -11.33 1.44 -12.59
CA MET A 62 -10.38 1.07 -13.67
C MET A 62 -10.20 2.17 -14.74
N GLU A 63 -10.86 3.32 -14.56
CA GLU A 63 -10.64 4.60 -15.28
C GLU A 63 -10.02 5.68 -14.37
N LEU A 64 -9.41 5.30 -13.25
CA LEU A 64 -8.65 6.22 -12.42
C LEU A 64 -7.42 6.73 -13.18
N GLY A 65 -7.13 8.02 -13.02
CA GLY A 65 -5.85 8.64 -13.30
C GLY A 65 -4.70 8.09 -12.43
N LEU A 66 -4.54 6.77 -12.40
CA LEU A 66 -3.49 6.04 -11.67
C LEU A 66 -2.08 6.47 -12.08
N PHE A 67 -1.95 7.09 -13.26
CA PHE A 67 -0.68 7.59 -13.78
C PHE A 67 -0.56 9.12 -13.77
N ASN A 68 -1.63 9.84 -13.43
CA ASN A 68 -1.62 11.31 -13.36
C ASN A 68 -1.66 11.84 -11.91
N GLU A 69 -1.57 10.97 -10.90
CA GLU A 69 -1.50 11.35 -9.49
C GLU A 69 -0.37 12.36 -9.25
N ALA A 70 0.82 12.09 -9.80
CA ALA A 70 1.95 13.01 -9.69
C ALA A 70 1.65 14.38 -10.31
N GLU A 71 0.95 14.43 -11.45
CA GLU A 71 0.62 15.67 -12.15
C GLU A 71 -0.51 16.45 -11.46
N LYS A 72 -1.42 15.73 -10.80
CA LYS A 72 -2.56 16.28 -10.08
C LYS A 72 -2.19 16.81 -8.69
N GLU A 73 -1.32 16.09 -7.99
CA GLU A 73 -0.85 16.44 -6.64
C GLU A 73 0.38 17.36 -6.68
N MET A 74 1.02 17.54 -7.84
CA MET A 74 2.11 18.50 -8.00
C MET A 74 1.58 19.93 -7.84
N ASP A 75 1.92 20.54 -6.71
CA ASP A 75 1.71 21.96 -6.48
C ASP A 75 3.04 22.71 -6.49
N SER A 76 3.32 23.37 -7.62
CA SER A 76 4.52 24.20 -7.82
C SER A 76 4.60 25.42 -6.87
N SER A 77 3.51 25.77 -6.18
CA SER A 77 3.49 26.87 -5.21
C SER A 77 4.00 26.44 -3.82
N ILE A 78 4.09 25.13 -3.55
CA ILE A 78 4.66 24.59 -2.32
C ILE A 78 6.18 24.55 -2.50
N PRO A 79 6.95 25.42 -1.83
CA PRO A 79 8.40 25.36 -1.93
C PRO A 79 8.90 24.05 -1.31
N GLU A 80 9.87 23.41 -1.95
CA GLU A 80 10.62 22.34 -1.31
C GLU A 80 11.17 22.88 0.03
N PRO A 81 11.01 22.14 1.13
CA PRO A 81 11.37 22.64 2.43
C PRO A 81 12.88 22.88 2.53
N ILE A 82 13.29 24.15 2.45
CA ILE A 82 14.69 24.58 2.51
C ILE A 82 15.24 24.30 3.92
N PRO A 83 16.41 23.65 4.08
CA PRO A 83 16.79 23.09 5.38
C PRO A 83 17.15 24.11 6.46
N PHE A 84 17.63 25.32 6.12
CA PHE A 84 18.08 26.31 7.11
C PHE A 84 18.01 27.74 6.58
N GLU A 85 17.41 28.66 7.33
CA GLU A 85 17.81 30.07 7.32
C GLU A 85 18.83 30.30 8.44
N GLU A 86 19.92 31.00 8.12
CA GLU A 86 20.91 31.42 9.13
C GLU A 86 20.21 32.20 10.25
N PRO A 87 20.56 31.96 11.53
CA PRO A 87 19.80 32.52 12.65
C PRO A 87 19.94 34.04 12.68
N ILE A 88 18.94 34.74 12.14
CA ILE A 88 18.71 36.14 12.48
C ILE A 88 18.31 36.16 13.96
N LYS A 89 19.10 36.90 14.72
CA LYS A 89 19.12 36.99 16.19
C LYS A 89 17.74 36.84 16.85
N ARG A 90 17.67 35.87 17.77
CA ARG A 90 16.75 35.76 18.92
C ARG A 90 15.33 36.33 18.73
N THR A 91 14.40 35.50 18.25
CA THR A 91 13.03 35.43 18.76
C THR A 91 12.48 34.00 18.63
N ARG A 92 11.49 33.69 19.47
CA ARG A 92 11.05 32.35 19.94
C ARG A 92 10.65 31.33 18.85
N LYS A 93 10.91 30.05 19.21
CA LYS A 93 10.53 28.76 18.60
C LYS A 93 11.32 28.36 17.34
N GLY A 94 12.44 27.67 17.56
CA GLY A 94 13.11 26.88 16.53
C GLY A 94 12.19 25.76 16.02
N TYR A 95 12.16 25.58 14.70
CA TYR A 95 11.24 24.72 13.96
C TYR A 95 11.35 23.21 14.26
N LYS A 96 10.22 22.50 14.08
CA LYS A 96 9.97 21.06 14.36
C LYS A 96 10.63 20.04 13.41
N ARG A 97 11.38 20.45 12.38
CA ARG A 97 11.85 19.51 11.32
C ARG A 97 13.12 18.72 11.68
N LYS A 98 13.87 19.13 12.71
CA LYS A 98 14.95 18.31 13.29
C LYS A 98 14.44 16.99 13.88
N GLU A 99 13.17 16.93 14.25
CA GLU A 99 12.55 15.68 14.74
C GLU A 99 12.35 14.67 13.60
N LEU A 100 12.04 15.13 12.38
CA LEU A 100 11.74 14.26 11.23
C LEU A 100 12.93 13.38 10.81
N PHE A 101 14.17 13.86 11.01
CA PHE A 101 15.40 13.15 10.64
C PHE A 101 16.08 12.47 11.83
N LYS A 102 15.51 12.56 13.03
CA LYS A 102 16.18 12.13 14.26
C LYS A 102 16.37 10.61 14.34
N ASP A 103 15.42 9.88 13.76
CA ASP A 103 15.37 8.41 13.84
C ASP A 103 15.96 7.73 12.59
N LEU A 104 16.40 8.51 11.60
CA LEU A 104 17.01 7.98 10.38
C LEU A 104 18.53 7.85 10.53
N PRO A 105 19.15 6.77 10.00
CA PRO A 105 20.60 6.63 10.02
C PRO A 105 21.25 7.74 9.17
N SER A 106 22.08 8.59 9.79
CA SER A 106 22.76 9.70 9.14
C SER A 106 24.18 9.33 8.70
N GLN A 107 24.55 9.63 7.46
CA GLN A 107 25.92 9.51 6.96
C GLN A 107 26.45 10.88 6.54
N ASP A 108 27.56 11.32 7.14
CA ASP A 108 28.22 12.57 6.79
C ASP A 108 29.09 12.41 5.54
N LEU A 109 28.74 13.10 4.46
CA LEU A 109 29.55 13.16 3.25
C LEU A 109 30.35 14.47 3.23
N ILE A 110 31.67 14.37 3.42
CA ILE A 110 32.58 15.52 3.55
C ILE A 110 33.39 15.67 2.27
N PHE A 111 33.11 16.73 1.52
CA PHE A 111 33.95 17.12 0.38
C PHE A 111 35.20 17.86 0.89
N ARG A 112 36.38 17.39 0.47
CA ARG A 112 37.68 17.99 0.80
C ARG A 112 38.34 18.50 -0.48
N LEU A 113 39.16 19.54 -0.36
CA LEU A 113 40.02 19.98 -1.46
C LEU A 113 41.00 18.86 -1.84
N GLU A 114 41.25 18.69 -3.14
CA GLU A 114 42.30 17.79 -3.64
C GLU A 114 43.66 18.18 -3.08
N GLU A 115 44.59 17.23 -2.97
CA GLU A 115 45.90 17.46 -2.34
C GLU A 115 46.71 18.57 -3.03
N SER A 116 46.54 18.73 -4.35
CA SER A 116 47.15 19.80 -5.16
C SER A 116 46.63 21.20 -4.79
N GLN A 117 45.41 21.30 -4.27
CA GLN A 117 44.73 22.55 -3.90
C GLN A 117 44.85 22.87 -2.40
N GLN A 118 45.51 22.01 -1.63
CA GLN A 118 45.76 22.21 -0.20
C GLN A 118 46.99 23.10 0.07
N ILE A 119 47.45 23.86 -0.92
CA ILE A 119 48.56 24.80 -0.79
C ILE A 119 47.99 26.22 -0.85
N CYS A 120 48.36 27.06 0.12
CA CYS A 120 47.94 28.45 0.16
C CYS A 120 48.50 29.20 -1.06
N PRO A 121 47.67 29.84 -1.88
CA PRO A 121 48.13 30.55 -3.09
C PRO A 121 48.92 31.84 -2.77
N ILE A 122 48.89 32.31 -1.52
CA ILE A 122 49.54 33.55 -1.09
C ILE A 122 50.90 33.24 -0.44
N ASP A 123 50.94 32.24 0.46
CA ASP A 123 52.10 32.00 1.33
C ASP A 123 52.81 30.66 1.04
N GLY A 124 52.26 29.82 0.14
CA GLY A 124 52.82 28.50 -0.21
C GLY A 124 52.73 27.43 0.88
N ASN A 125 52.17 27.76 2.05
CA ASN A 125 52.00 26.84 3.17
C ASN A 125 50.81 25.89 2.98
N ARG A 126 50.86 24.70 3.58
CA ARG A 126 49.76 23.73 3.51
C ARG A 126 48.54 24.21 4.32
N LEU A 127 47.37 24.22 3.70
CA LEU A 127 46.10 24.58 4.32
C LEU A 127 45.67 23.50 5.33
N SER A 128 45.23 23.93 6.51
CA SER A 128 44.66 23.07 7.55
C SER A 128 43.13 23.19 7.59
N VAL A 129 42.45 22.16 8.08
CA VAL A 129 40.98 22.14 8.13
C VAL A 129 40.51 23.04 9.29
N ALA A 130 39.92 24.19 8.96
CA ALA A 130 39.39 25.14 9.94
C ALA A 130 38.07 24.69 10.59
N GLY A 131 37.25 23.91 9.87
CA GLY A 131 35.96 23.43 10.36
C GLY A 131 35.12 22.79 9.26
N LYS A 132 33.96 22.26 9.63
CA LYS A 132 32.96 21.70 8.69
C LYS A 132 31.74 22.62 8.69
N LYS A 133 31.37 23.14 7.51
CA LYS A 133 30.09 23.85 7.34
C LYS A 133 29.04 22.84 6.91
N PHE A 134 27.95 22.74 7.66
CA PHE A 134 26.78 21.98 7.23
C PHE A 134 26.11 22.72 6.06
N ILE A 135 25.85 22.03 4.94
CA ILE A 135 25.27 22.63 3.73
C ILE A 135 23.79 22.21 3.60
N ARG A 136 23.54 20.90 3.49
CA ARG A 136 22.20 20.33 3.32
C ARG A 136 22.18 18.86 3.74
N SER A 137 20.98 18.34 3.98
CA SER A 137 20.72 16.91 4.13
C SER A 137 19.96 16.42 2.90
N GLU A 138 20.43 15.33 2.30
CA GLU A 138 19.77 14.65 1.19
C GLU A 138 19.27 13.29 1.67
N ILE A 139 18.08 12.88 1.21
CA ILE A 139 17.56 11.54 1.48
C ILE A 139 18.17 10.59 0.45
N ARG A 140 18.99 9.65 0.92
CA ARG A 140 19.48 8.54 0.10
C ARG A 140 18.54 7.35 0.28
N TYR A 141 17.86 6.96 -0.80
CA TYR A 141 17.12 5.70 -0.86
C TYR A 141 18.06 4.57 -1.30
N ILE A 142 18.23 3.56 -0.45
CA ILE A 142 18.91 2.31 -0.78
C ILE A 142 17.82 1.24 -0.91
N PRO A 143 17.66 0.58 -2.07
CA PRO A 143 16.66 -0.46 -2.25
C PRO A 143 16.94 -1.67 -1.36
N ALA A 144 15.96 -2.56 -1.24
CA ALA A 144 16.09 -3.79 -0.46
C ALA A 144 17.28 -4.65 -0.94
N GLU A 145 18.19 -4.98 -0.03
CA GLU A 145 19.29 -5.90 -0.26
C GLU A 145 18.85 -7.34 0.08
N ILE A 146 19.11 -8.29 -0.82
CA ILE A 146 18.85 -9.71 -0.58
C ILE A 146 20.18 -10.42 -0.38
N SER A 147 20.30 -11.17 0.71
CA SER A 147 21.47 -11.99 1.02
C SER A 147 21.07 -13.40 1.43
N VAL A 148 21.87 -14.40 1.06
CA VAL A 148 21.70 -15.78 1.55
C VAL A 148 22.44 -15.95 2.86
N VAL A 149 21.74 -16.37 3.90
CA VAL A 149 22.33 -16.69 5.20
C VAL A 149 22.54 -18.20 5.29
N ASN A 150 23.78 -18.64 5.15
CA ASN A 150 24.14 -20.04 5.35
C ASN A 150 24.41 -20.31 6.82
N ILE A 151 23.57 -21.13 7.47
CA ILE A 151 23.71 -21.49 8.88
C ILE A 151 24.48 -22.81 8.95
N TYR A 152 25.65 -22.79 9.58
CA TYR A 152 26.48 -23.97 9.82
C TYR A 152 26.53 -24.30 11.30
N GLN A 153 26.52 -25.59 11.62
CA GLN A 153 26.70 -26.09 12.97
C GLN A 153 28.07 -26.75 13.08
N GLU A 154 28.97 -26.18 13.89
CA GLU A 154 30.26 -26.81 14.17
C GLU A 154 30.10 -27.93 15.20
N THR A 155 30.53 -29.13 14.83
CA THR A 155 30.55 -30.29 15.71
C THR A 155 31.90 -30.35 16.44
N TYR A 156 31.86 -30.31 17.76
CA TYR A 156 33.04 -30.40 18.61
C TYR A 156 33.25 -31.83 19.09
N GLU A 157 34.49 -32.34 19.00
CA GLU A 157 34.86 -33.64 19.55
C GLU A 157 35.81 -33.53 20.75
N CYS A 158 35.49 -34.23 21.84
CA CYS A 158 36.39 -34.43 22.96
C CYS A 158 37.29 -35.65 22.68
N ARG A 159 38.56 -35.38 22.35
CA ARG A 159 39.56 -36.43 22.05
C ARG A 159 39.80 -37.41 23.21
N LYS A 160 39.61 -36.98 24.47
CA LYS A 160 39.77 -37.85 25.65
C LYS A 160 38.62 -38.86 25.74
N CYS A 161 37.37 -38.40 25.66
CA CYS A 161 36.19 -39.26 25.66
C CYS A 161 36.21 -40.26 24.49
N LYS A 162 36.65 -39.81 23.31
CA LYS A 162 36.81 -40.66 22.12
C LYS A 162 37.80 -41.82 22.34
N LYS A 163 38.92 -41.57 23.01
CA LYS A 163 39.92 -42.61 23.33
C LYS A 163 39.40 -43.65 24.33
N GLU A 164 38.45 -43.27 25.18
CA GLU A 164 37.85 -44.12 26.21
C GLU A 164 36.51 -44.75 25.77
N ASN A 165 36.17 -44.70 24.47
CA ASN A 165 34.89 -45.15 23.91
C ASN A 165 33.65 -44.51 24.58
N ARG A 166 33.78 -43.28 25.09
CA ARG A 166 32.66 -42.50 25.64
C ARG A 166 32.10 -41.53 24.59
N PRO A 167 30.78 -41.22 24.59
CA PRO A 167 30.24 -40.21 23.71
C PRO A 167 30.91 -38.87 24.01
N GLY A 168 31.57 -38.30 23.00
CA GLY A 168 32.36 -37.08 23.11
C GLY A 168 32.07 -36.09 22.01
N ILE A 169 30.96 -36.24 21.29
CA ILE A 169 30.53 -35.34 20.23
C ILE A 169 29.54 -34.35 20.82
N PHE A 170 29.83 -33.06 20.68
CA PHE A 170 29.02 -31.97 21.20
C PHE A 170 28.64 -31.05 20.04
N ASN A 171 27.36 -30.75 19.97
CA ASN A 171 26.77 -29.91 18.95
C ASN A 171 26.11 -28.71 19.66
N PRO A 172 26.39 -27.47 19.25
CA PRO A 172 25.66 -26.32 19.76
C PRO A 172 24.19 -26.38 19.31
N ASN A 173 23.31 -25.77 20.09
CA ASN A 173 21.91 -25.62 19.69
C ASN A 173 21.82 -24.65 18.51
N THR A 174 21.17 -25.08 17.42
CA THR A 174 20.94 -24.27 16.23
C THR A 174 19.47 -23.89 16.18
N PRO A 175 19.11 -22.61 15.96
CA PRO A 175 17.72 -22.21 15.87
C PRO A 175 17.02 -22.94 14.70
N GLU A 176 15.78 -23.35 14.93
CA GLU A 176 14.97 -23.96 13.88
C GLU A 176 14.59 -22.92 12.82
N PRO A 177 14.52 -23.33 11.53
CA PRO A 177 14.05 -22.45 10.48
C PRO A 177 12.58 -22.11 10.68
N VAL A 178 12.17 -20.91 10.24
CA VAL A 178 10.77 -20.46 10.33
C VAL A 178 9.82 -21.38 9.57
N LEU A 179 10.25 -21.86 8.40
CA LEU A 179 9.53 -22.86 7.61
C LEU A 179 10.49 -24.00 7.27
N GLN A 180 10.14 -25.21 7.68
CA GLN A 180 10.92 -26.41 7.40
C GLN A 180 11.06 -26.62 5.89
N HIS A 181 12.28 -26.96 5.45
CA HIS A 181 12.64 -27.17 4.04
C HIS A 181 12.33 -25.98 3.11
N SER A 182 12.43 -24.76 3.63
CA SER A 182 12.23 -23.53 2.86
C SER A 182 13.45 -22.61 2.90
N TYR A 183 13.60 -21.76 1.87
CA TYR A 183 14.55 -20.65 1.89
C TYR A 183 14.02 -19.41 2.65
N ALA A 184 12.84 -19.54 3.25
CA ALA A 184 12.14 -18.47 3.92
C ALA A 184 12.82 -18.13 5.25
N THR A 185 13.23 -16.88 5.40
CA THR A 185 13.61 -16.30 6.69
C THR A 185 12.42 -15.58 7.31
N ALA A 186 12.47 -15.29 8.61
CA ALA A 186 11.42 -14.51 9.28
C ALA A 186 11.20 -13.16 8.56
N SER A 187 12.28 -12.51 8.14
CA SER A 187 12.23 -11.22 7.44
C SER A 187 11.61 -11.34 6.03
N SER A 188 11.96 -12.38 5.26
CA SER A 188 11.42 -12.53 3.90
C SER A 188 9.91 -12.82 3.92
N VAL A 189 9.45 -13.63 4.88
CA VAL A 189 8.02 -13.91 5.05
C VAL A 189 7.28 -12.67 5.54
N ALA A 190 7.80 -11.98 6.55
CA ALA A 190 7.19 -10.77 7.07
C ALA A 190 7.04 -9.70 5.98
N TRP A 191 8.07 -9.51 5.14
CA TRP A 191 8.01 -8.60 4.00
C TRP A 191 6.95 -9.01 2.97
N THR A 192 6.88 -10.30 2.63
CA THR A 192 5.87 -10.84 1.70
C THR A 192 4.44 -10.58 2.20
N MET A 193 4.18 -10.83 3.49
CA MET A 193 2.89 -10.59 4.12
C MET A 193 2.56 -9.09 4.23
N TYR A 194 3.54 -8.26 4.59
CA TYR A 194 3.39 -6.81 4.63
C TYR A 194 2.99 -6.26 3.25
N GLN A 195 3.73 -6.64 2.20
CA GLN A 195 3.39 -6.22 0.84
C GLN A 195 1.99 -6.69 0.43
N LYS A 196 1.60 -7.92 0.78
CA LYS A 196 0.31 -8.50 0.39
C LYS A 196 -0.87 -7.85 1.09
N PHE A 197 -0.80 -7.69 2.41
CA PHE A 197 -1.95 -7.31 3.24
C PHE A 197 -1.96 -5.83 3.61
N VAL A 198 -0.79 -5.21 3.84
CA VAL A 198 -0.72 -3.79 4.19
C VAL A 198 -0.65 -2.92 2.94
N GLN A 199 0.17 -3.31 1.96
CA GLN A 199 0.37 -2.53 0.73
C GLN A 199 -0.51 -3.00 -0.44
N SER A 200 -1.37 -3.99 -0.21
CA SER A 200 -2.28 -4.55 -1.23
C SER A 200 -1.58 -4.99 -2.53
N VAL A 201 -0.28 -5.35 -2.47
CA VAL A 201 0.50 -5.77 -3.64
C VAL A 201 0.17 -7.23 -3.99
N PRO A 202 -0.37 -7.52 -5.18
CA PRO A 202 -0.68 -8.89 -5.58
C PRO A 202 0.57 -9.76 -5.71
N LEU A 203 0.46 -11.07 -5.43
CA LEU A 203 1.60 -12.00 -5.46
C LEU A 203 2.30 -12.09 -6.83
N TYR A 204 1.58 -11.91 -7.93
CA TYR A 204 2.21 -11.89 -9.26
C TYR A 204 3.13 -10.67 -9.45
N ARG A 205 2.85 -9.55 -8.77
CA ARG A 205 3.69 -8.34 -8.82
C ARG A 205 4.91 -8.56 -7.93
N GLN A 206 4.71 -9.11 -6.73
CA GLN A 206 5.82 -9.51 -5.86
C GLN A 206 6.77 -10.49 -6.56
N GLU A 207 6.26 -11.52 -7.25
CA GLU A 207 7.07 -12.46 -8.05
C GLU A 207 7.95 -11.74 -9.09
N LYS A 208 7.43 -10.71 -9.75
CA LYS A 208 8.21 -9.88 -10.68
C LYS A 208 9.27 -9.06 -9.94
N ASP A 209 8.94 -8.48 -8.80
CA ASP A 209 9.86 -7.68 -7.99
C ASP A 209 11.03 -8.56 -7.49
N TRP A 210 10.76 -9.74 -6.94
CA TRP A 210 11.76 -10.72 -6.53
C TRP A 210 12.68 -11.11 -7.71
N LYS A 211 12.11 -11.32 -8.90
CA LYS A 211 12.88 -11.57 -10.12
C LYS A 211 13.77 -10.38 -10.51
N GLN A 212 13.30 -9.15 -10.35
CA GLN A 212 14.09 -7.93 -10.65
C GLN A 212 15.26 -7.74 -9.69
N ILE A 213 15.10 -8.14 -8.43
CA ILE A 213 16.20 -8.09 -7.44
C ILE A 213 17.23 -9.21 -7.69
N GLY A 214 16.92 -10.19 -8.55
CA GLY A 214 17.83 -11.26 -8.97
C GLY A 214 17.58 -12.60 -8.31
N PHE A 215 16.50 -12.75 -7.53
CA PHE A 215 16.11 -14.02 -6.91
C PHE A 215 14.69 -14.43 -7.34
N PRO A 216 14.55 -15.21 -8.43
CA PRO A 216 13.23 -15.59 -8.93
C PRO A 216 12.52 -16.56 -7.96
N ILE A 217 11.43 -16.11 -7.34
CA ILE A 217 10.55 -16.93 -6.50
C ILE A 217 9.19 -17.05 -7.18
N SER A 218 8.66 -18.27 -7.25
CA SER A 218 7.34 -18.48 -7.84
C SER A 218 6.21 -17.94 -6.95
N ARG A 219 5.12 -17.49 -7.57
CA ARG A 219 3.87 -17.14 -6.86
C ARG A 219 3.37 -18.25 -5.92
N ALA A 220 3.56 -19.51 -6.28
CA ALA A 220 3.13 -20.65 -5.47
C ALA A 220 3.98 -20.76 -4.20
N THR A 221 5.29 -20.53 -4.30
CA THR A 221 6.20 -20.49 -3.14
C THR A 221 5.82 -19.37 -2.20
N LEU A 222 5.57 -18.16 -2.71
CA LEU A 222 5.11 -17.02 -1.89
C LEU A 222 3.77 -17.30 -1.20
N SER A 223 2.83 -17.92 -1.92
CA SER A 223 1.55 -18.34 -1.32
C SER A 223 1.74 -19.36 -0.21
N ASN A 224 2.60 -20.37 -0.43
CA ASN A 224 2.91 -21.37 0.58
C ASN A 224 3.58 -20.76 1.81
N TRP A 225 4.44 -19.75 1.64
CA TRP A 225 5.03 -19.01 2.76
C TRP A 225 3.95 -18.33 3.60
N ILE A 226 2.99 -17.66 2.97
CA ILE A 226 1.90 -16.97 3.68
C ILE A 226 1.04 -17.97 4.45
N ILE A 227 0.56 -19.03 3.79
CA ILE A 227 -0.38 -19.98 4.39
C ILE A 227 0.26 -20.74 5.55
N LYS A 228 1.43 -21.35 5.32
CA LYS A 228 2.11 -22.12 6.38
C LYS A 228 2.48 -21.26 7.58
N THR A 229 2.92 -20.02 7.34
CA THR A 229 3.26 -19.12 8.44
C THR A 229 2.02 -18.71 9.22
N SER A 230 0.89 -18.49 8.53
CA SER A 230 -0.38 -18.23 9.19
C SER A 230 -0.79 -19.41 10.08
N GLU A 231 -0.70 -20.63 9.56
CA GLU A 231 -1.10 -21.84 10.27
C GLU A 231 -0.19 -22.12 11.48
N GLU A 232 1.12 -22.14 11.28
CA GLU A 232 2.09 -22.57 12.29
C GLU A 232 2.39 -21.49 13.34
N TRP A 233 2.40 -20.21 12.95
CA TRP A 233 2.87 -19.12 13.81
C TRP A 233 1.78 -18.14 14.23
N LEU A 234 0.79 -17.86 13.37
CA LEU A 234 -0.24 -16.87 13.67
C LEU A 234 -1.50 -17.45 14.31
N SER A 235 -1.89 -18.69 13.98
CA SER A 235 -3.07 -19.33 14.60
C SER A 235 -3.02 -19.28 16.13
N PRO A 236 -1.91 -19.63 16.81
CA PRO A 236 -1.86 -19.56 18.27
C PRO A 236 -2.08 -18.15 18.84
N VAL A 237 -1.68 -17.11 18.08
CA VAL A 237 -1.91 -15.71 18.46
C VAL A 237 -3.37 -15.35 18.27
N VAL A 238 -3.98 -15.76 17.16
CA VAL A 238 -5.40 -15.56 16.86
C VAL A 238 -6.27 -16.25 17.92
N ASP A 239 -5.95 -17.49 18.27
CA ASP A 239 -6.65 -18.26 19.31
C ASP A 239 -6.59 -17.53 20.65
N ARG A 240 -5.41 -17.04 21.03
CA ARG A 240 -5.23 -16.27 22.27
C ARG A 240 -5.99 -14.94 22.24
N LEU A 241 -6.01 -14.25 21.10
CA LEU A 241 -6.79 -13.02 20.93
C LEU A 241 -8.27 -13.30 21.06
N GLN A 242 -8.76 -14.40 20.49
CA GLN A 242 -10.15 -14.82 20.62
C GLN A 242 -10.52 -15.13 22.07
N GLU A 243 -9.68 -15.85 22.81
CA GLU A 243 -9.89 -16.12 24.24
C GLU A 243 -9.99 -14.84 25.07
N GLU A 244 -9.13 -13.85 24.80
CA GLU A 244 -9.17 -12.56 25.50
C GLU A 244 -10.42 -11.76 25.12
N LEU A 245 -10.75 -11.72 23.83
CA LEU A 245 -11.93 -11.03 23.32
C LEU A 245 -13.21 -11.57 23.98
N LEU A 246 -13.34 -12.88 24.13
CA LEU A 246 -14.51 -13.52 24.76
C LEU A 246 -14.68 -13.22 26.26
N LYS A 247 -13.68 -12.63 26.93
CA LYS A 247 -13.79 -12.21 28.35
C LYS A 247 -14.49 -10.87 28.50
N ASP A 248 -14.53 -10.05 27.45
CA ASP A 248 -15.11 -8.72 27.52
C ASP A 248 -16.64 -8.77 27.54
N LYS A 249 -17.25 -7.87 28.31
CA LYS A 249 -18.70 -7.80 28.47
C LYS A 249 -19.42 -7.26 27.22
N TYR A 250 -18.72 -6.47 26.40
CA TYR A 250 -19.27 -5.81 25.22
C TYR A 250 -18.28 -5.96 24.07
N LEU A 251 -18.76 -6.51 22.95
CA LEU A 251 -17.99 -6.68 21.73
C LEU A 251 -18.57 -5.79 20.64
N HIS A 252 -17.74 -4.93 20.07
CA HIS A 252 -18.07 -4.17 18.88
C HIS A 252 -17.47 -4.88 17.66
N ALA A 253 -18.29 -5.11 16.65
CA ALA A 253 -17.85 -5.65 15.37
C ALA A 253 -18.36 -4.72 14.27
N ASP A 254 -17.50 -4.45 13.29
CA ASP A 254 -17.87 -3.75 12.06
C ASP A 254 -17.67 -4.73 10.89
N GLU A 255 -18.72 -4.92 10.09
CA GLU A 255 -18.69 -5.88 9.00
C GLU A 255 -18.21 -5.18 7.72
N THR A 256 -17.05 -5.58 7.24
CA THR A 256 -16.57 -5.17 5.91
C THR A 256 -16.68 -6.37 4.96
N PRO A 257 -17.73 -6.45 4.11
CA PRO A 257 -17.88 -7.57 3.20
C PRO A 257 -16.77 -7.57 2.14
N VAL A 258 -16.12 -8.71 1.95
CA VAL A 258 -15.08 -8.91 0.92
C VAL A 258 -15.51 -10.05 0.00
N GLN A 259 -15.44 -9.83 -1.31
CA GLN A 259 -15.73 -10.85 -2.30
C GLN A 259 -14.54 -11.81 -2.44
N VAL A 260 -14.73 -13.08 -2.07
CA VAL A 260 -13.65 -14.08 -1.98
C VAL A 260 -13.51 -14.92 -3.26
N LEU A 261 -14.58 -15.06 -4.06
CA LEU A 261 -14.60 -15.84 -5.31
C LEU A 261 -15.44 -15.11 -6.38
N ASN A 262 -14.95 -15.15 -7.63
CA ASN A 262 -15.70 -14.83 -8.84
C ASN A 262 -16.10 -16.12 -9.54
#